data_AF-A0A7W0LT77-F1
#
_entry.id   AF-A0A7W0LT77-F1
#
_cell.length_a   1.000
_cell.length_b   1.000
_cell.length_c   1.000
_cell.angle_alpha   90.00
_cell.angle_beta   90.00
_cell.angle_gamma   90.00
#
_symmetry.space_group_name_H-M   'P 1'
#
loop_
_entity.id
_entity.type
_entity.pdbx_description
1 polymer ?
#
loop_
_entity_poly.entity_id
_entity_poly.type
_entity_poly.pdbx_seq_one_letter_code
_entity_poly.pdbx_strand_id
1 'polypeptide(L)'
;MSSDAMAVDTVVEKLNAAELQYRSAIQYTVAAGSARGPQWQANGAQLWAFAAQELDDARRLVEKIVALGGTPDVAVAPFEHAPDPLEVIRRLIVNEAEALAALHAVIPETGQEPRSEALEHRIEHLIMRKQEQVDTLIRALG
;
A
#
# COMPACT_ATOMS: atom_id res chain seq x y z
N MET A 1 29.41 -19.47 -3.27
CA MET A 1 28.20 -19.28 -4.09
C MET A 1 27.15 -18.72 -3.15
N SER A 2 26.95 -17.40 -3.18
CA SER A 2 25.87 -16.77 -2.41
C SER A 2 24.56 -17.32 -2.96
N SER A 3 23.67 -17.84 -2.12
CA SER A 3 22.46 -18.50 -2.61
C SER A 3 21.49 -17.48 -3.20
N ASP A 4 21.25 -17.53 -4.51
CA ASP A 4 20.21 -16.78 -5.25
C ASP A 4 18.76 -17.19 -4.88
N ALA A 5 18.58 -17.86 -3.74
CA ALA A 5 17.29 -18.35 -3.27
C ALA A 5 16.52 -17.25 -2.52
N MET A 6 15.19 -17.28 -2.62
CA MET A 6 14.32 -16.39 -1.86
C MET A 6 14.58 -16.50 -0.35
N ALA A 7 14.77 -15.36 0.33
CA ALA A 7 14.84 -15.30 1.78
C ALA A 7 13.41 -15.34 2.36
N VAL A 8 12.78 -16.52 2.34
CA VAL A 8 11.33 -16.69 2.60
C VAL A 8 10.88 -16.03 3.90
N ASP A 9 11.60 -16.23 5.01
CA ASP A 9 11.22 -15.65 6.30
C ASP A 9 11.25 -14.11 6.26
N THR A 10 12.30 -13.53 5.69
CA THR A 10 12.44 -12.08 5.49
C THR A 10 11.36 -11.53 4.55
N VAL A 11 11.04 -12.26 3.48
CA VAL A 11 9.96 -11.90 2.55
C VAL A 11 8.63 -11.90 3.28
N VAL A 12 8.32 -12.95 4.06
CA VAL A 12 7.09 -13.02 4.86
C VAL A 12 6.99 -11.85 5.83
N GLU A 13 8.08 -11.55 6.55
CA GLU A 13 8.15 -10.39 7.45
C GLU A 13 7.84 -9.08 6.70
N LYS A 14 8.51 -8.83 5.57
CA LYS A 14 8.29 -7.60 4.80
C LYS A 14 6.92 -7.53 4.12
N LEU A 15 6.34 -8.65 3.71
CA LEU A 15 4.98 -8.70 3.15
C LEU A 15 3.91 -8.35 4.19
N ASN A 16 4.21 -8.46 5.50
CA ASN A 16 3.33 -7.94 6.54
C ASN A 16 3.21 -6.40 6.54
N ALA A 17 3.86 -5.71 5.61
CA ALA A 17 3.46 -4.37 5.17
C ALA A 17 1.99 -4.25 4.71
N ALA A 18 1.23 -5.36 4.67
CA ALA A 18 -0.23 -5.36 4.63
C ALA A 18 -0.87 -4.42 5.68
N GLU A 19 -0.24 -4.23 6.85
CA GLU A 19 -0.72 -3.26 7.86
C GLU A 19 -0.80 -1.81 7.33
N LEU A 20 0.09 -1.45 6.40
CA LEU A 20 0.15 -0.13 5.77
C LEU A 20 -0.99 0.01 4.74
N GLN A 21 -1.33 -1.07 4.03
CA GLN A 21 -2.47 -1.09 3.12
C GLN A 21 -3.80 -0.97 3.88
N TYR A 22 -3.93 -1.64 5.04
CA TYR A 22 -5.12 -1.48 5.89
C TYR A 22 -5.26 -0.04 6.39
N ARG A 23 -4.15 0.57 6.82
CA ARG A 23 -4.11 1.98 7.18
C ARG A 23 -4.59 2.86 6.03
N SER A 24 -4.01 2.71 4.86
CA SER A 24 -4.35 3.47 3.66
C SER A 24 -5.82 3.31 3.28
N ALA A 25 -6.36 2.10 3.32
CA ALA A 25 -7.78 1.83 3.10
C ALA A 25 -8.69 2.64 4.04
N ILE A 26 -8.35 2.68 5.33
CA ILE A 26 -9.10 3.44 6.33
C ILE A 26 -8.95 4.95 6.09
N GLN A 27 -7.74 5.43 5.84
CA GLN A 27 -7.50 6.86 5.61
C GLN A 27 -8.22 7.37 4.36
N TYR A 28 -8.18 6.63 3.25
CA TYR A 28 -8.93 6.96 2.05
C TYR A 28 -10.44 6.93 2.29
N THR A 29 -10.94 5.95 3.06
CA THR A 29 -12.37 5.88 3.43
C THR A 29 -12.79 7.11 4.24
N VAL A 30 -12.01 7.48 5.25
CA VAL A 30 -12.26 8.67 6.07
C VAL A 30 -12.22 9.91 5.19
N ALA A 31 -11.18 10.08 4.36
CA ALA A 31 -11.05 11.23 3.46
C ALA A 31 -12.22 11.34 2.47
N ALA A 32 -12.63 10.23 1.85
CA ALA A 32 -13.75 10.18 0.93
C ALA A 32 -15.08 10.58 1.60
N GLY A 33 -15.29 10.15 2.84
CA GLY A 33 -16.53 10.43 3.59
C GLY A 33 -16.55 11.77 4.33
N SER A 34 -15.37 12.34 4.66
CA SER A 34 -15.26 13.54 5.49
C SER A 34 -15.00 14.82 4.71
N ALA A 35 -14.58 14.74 3.44
CA ALA A 35 -14.22 15.94 2.70
C ALA A 35 -15.44 16.81 2.38
N ARG A 36 -15.32 18.12 2.66
CA ARG A 36 -16.41 19.11 2.52
C ARG A 36 -16.02 20.18 1.50
N GLY A 37 -16.95 20.53 0.62
CA GLY A 37 -16.78 21.57 -0.40
C GLY A 37 -16.92 21.03 -1.83
N PRO A 38 -17.37 21.86 -2.79
CA PRO A 38 -17.64 21.41 -4.16
C PRO A 38 -16.44 20.74 -4.84
N GLN A 39 -15.23 21.23 -4.60
CA GLN A 39 -13.98 20.69 -5.15
C GLN A 39 -13.63 19.29 -4.61
N TRP A 40 -14.13 18.93 -3.43
CA TRP A 40 -13.85 17.66 -2.79
C TRP A 40 -14.88 16.58 -3.10
N GLN A 41 -16.10 16.98 -3.46
CA GLN A 41 -17.14 16.05 -3.91
C GLN A 41 -16.72 15.28 -5.17
N ALA A 42 -16.02 15.92 -6.10
CA ALA A 42 -15.48 15.27 -7.29
C ALA A 42 -14.38 14.25 -6.95
N ASN A 43 -13.55 14.53 -5.94
CA ASN A 43 -12.45 13.65 -5.52
C ASN A 43 -12.92 12.49 -4.63
N GLY A 44 -14.06 12.61 -3.95
CA GLY A 44 -14.55 11.60 -3.00
C GLY A 44 -14.74 10.22 -3.61
N ALA A 45 -15.30 10.13 -4.83
CA ALA A 45 -15.47 8.86 -5.53
C ALA A 45 -14.12 8.18 -5.87
N GLN A 46 -13.12 8.99 -6.24
CA GLN A 46 -11.78 8.49 -6.55
C GLN A 46 -11.05 8.03 -5.29
N LEU A 47 -11.14 8.78 -4.18
CA LEU A 47 -10.57 8.37 -2.90
C LEU A 47 -11.22 7.07 -2.40
N TRP A 48 -12.54 6.91 -2.57
CA TRP A 48 -13.20 5.64 -2.26
C TRP A 48 -12.70 4.48 -3.14
N ALA A 49 -12.48 4.72 -4.43
CA ALA A 49 -11.91 3.71 -5.32
C ALA A 49 -10.50 3.29 -4.87
N PHE A 50 -9.68 4.24 -4.41
CA PHE A 50 -8.37 3.94 -3.83
C PHE A 50 -8.52 3.10 -2.56
N ALA A 51 -9.44 3.43 -1.65
CA ALA A 51 -9.68 2.59 -0.46
C ALA A 51 -9.99 1.12 -0.81
N ALA A 52 -10.80 0.88 -1.84
CA ALA A 52 -11.12 -0.47 -2.30
C ALA A 52 -9.90 -1.18 -2.91
N GLN A 53 -9.05 -0.46 -3.64
CA GLN A 53 -7.80 -0.99 -4.19
C GLN A 53 -6.81 -1.38 -3.10
N GLU A 54 -6.66 -0.57 -2.05
CA GLU A 54 -5.79 -0.86 -0.91
C GLU A 54 -6.20 -2.16 -0.21
N LEU A 55 -7.50 -2.41 -0.05
CA LEU A 55 -8.00 -3.67 0.51
C LEU A 55 -7.74 -4.87 -0.41
N ASP A 56 -7.89 -4.72 -1.73
CA ASP A 56 -7.58 -5.78 -2.69
C ASP A 56 -6.08 -6.12 -2.69
N ASP A 57 -5.25 -5.09 -2.59
CA ASP A 57 -3.80 -5.21 -2.54
C ASP A 57 -3.33 -5.84 -1.22
N ALA A 58 -3.93 -5.47 -0.08
CA ALA A 58 -3.71 -6.13 1.20
C ALA A 58 -4.06 -7.63 1.15
N ARG A 59 -5.22 -7.98 0.56
CA ARG A 59 -5.63 -9.38 0.36
C ARG A 59 -4.58 -10.16 -0.45
N ARG A 60 -4.00 -9.55 -1.49
CA ARG A 60 -2.96 -10.20 -2.32
C ARG A 60 -1.66 -10.44 -1.55
N LEU A 61 -1.29 -9.53 -0.65
CA LEU A 61 -0.15 -9.72 0.25
C LEU A 61 -0.42 -10.87 1.22
N VAL A 62 -1.61 -10.90 1.85
CA VAL A 62 -2.06 -11.99 2.73
C VAL A 62 -2.02 -13.35 2.02
N GLU A 63 -2.58 -13.45 0.82
CA GLU A 63 -2.55 -14.68 0.01
C GLU A 63 -1.11 -15.14 -0.25
N LYS A 64 -0.21 -14.20 -0.54
CA LYS A 64 1.19 -14.51 -0.77
C LYS A 64 1.90 -14.98 0.49
N ILE A 65 1.67 -14.34 1.64
CA ILE A 65 2.23 -14.75 2.93
C ILE A 65 1.83 -16.21 3.24
N VAL A 66 0.54 -16.53 3.11
CA VAL A 66 0.05 -17.90 3.35
C VAL A 66 0.66 -18.89 2.36
N ALA A 67 0.77 -18.52 1.08
CA ALA A 67 1.39 -19.38 0.05
C ALA A 67 2.89 -19.65 0.30
N LEU A 68 3.57 -18.76 1.04
CA LEU A 68 4.96 -18.94 1.48
C LEU A 68 5.07 -19.70 2.82
N GLY A 69 3.95 -20.06 3.44
CA GLY A 69 3.90 -20.76 4.73
C GLY A 69 3.96 -19.84 5.95
N GLY A 70 3.86 -18.52 5.74
CA GLY A 70 3.85 -17.52 6.81
C GLY A 70 2.48 -17.31 7.45
N THR A 71 2.44 -16.51 8.52
CA THR A 71 1.21 -16.04 9.17
C THR A 71 1.02 -14.55 8.90
N PRO A 72 -0.11 -14.12 8.32
CA PRO A 72 -0.40 -12.71 8.12
C PRO A 72 -0.66 -11.99 9.44
N ASP A 73 -0.16 -10.77 9.55
CA ASP A 73 -0.53 -9.85 10.63
C ASP A 73 -1.90 -9.22 10.37
N VAL A 74 -2.59 -8.90 11.47
CA VAL A 74 -3.88 -8.21 11.53
C VAL A 74 -3.75 -6.78 12.07
N ALA A 75 -2.53 -6.35 12.41
CA ALA A 75 -2.23 -5.00 12.82
C ALA A 75 -2.60 -3.98 11.75
N VAL A 76 -2.96 -2.78 12.20
CA VAL A 76 -3.18 -1.61 11.34
C VAL A 76 -2.17 -0.56 11.76
N ALA A 77 -1.35 -0.10 10.81
CA ALA A 77 -0.34 0.91 11.10
C ALA A 77 -1.01 2.21 11.60
N PRO A 78 -0.38 2.93 12.55
CA PRO A 78 -0.96 4.13 13.11
C PRO A 78 -1.10 5.24 12.06
N PHE A 79 -2.14 6.05 12.22
CA PHE A 79 -2.35 7.26 11.44
C PHE A 79 -3.09 8.30 12.26
N GLU A 80 -2.93 9.56 11.88
CA GLU A 80 -3.61 10.67 12.52
C GLU A 80 -4.65 11.29 11.58
N HIS A 81 -5.80 11.65 12.14
CA HIS A 81 -6.81 12.43 11.43
C HIS A 81 -6.50 13.94 11.49
N ALA A 82 -6.89 14.68 10.45
CA ALA A 82 -6.81 16.13 10.40
C ALA A 82 -8.16 16.73 9.98
N PRO A 83 -8.58 17.87 10.56
CA PRO A 83 -9.84 18.52 10.20
C PRO A 83 -9.77 19.30 8.88
N ASP A 84 -8.57 19.72 8.47
CA ASP A 84 -8.34 20.42 7.20
C ASP A 84 -8.17 19.40 6.06
N PRO A 85 -9.01 19.44 5.00
CA PRO A 85 -8.89 18.54 3.85
C PRO A 85 -7.51 18.58 3.17
N LEU A 86 -6.85 19.74 3.10
CA LEU A 86 -5.52 19.81 2.48
C LEU A 86 -4.48 19.06 3.32
N GLU A 87 -4.55 19.22 4.64
CA GLU A 87 -3.72 18.48 5.56
C GLU A 87 -3.99 16.97 5.51
N VAL A 88 -5.24 16.54 5.31
CA VAL A 88 -5.57 15.12 5.08
C VAL A 88 -4.83 14.59 3.84
N ILE A 89 -4.87 15.31 2.72
CA ILE A 89 -4.18 14.88 1.48
C ILE A 89 -2.65 14.85 1.67
N ARG A 90 -2.06 15.85 2.33
CA ARG A 90 -0.61 15.85 2.62
C ARG A 90 -0.20 14.63 3.47
N ARG A 91 -0.99 14.32 4.49
CA ARG A 91 -0.76 13.15 5.35
C ARG A 91 -0.93 11.84 4.57
N LEU A 92 -1.92 11.73 3.68
CA LEU A 92 -2.05 10.58 2.79
C LEU A 92 -0.78 10.39 1.94
N ILE A 93 -0.27 11.44 1.30
CA ILE A 93 0.95 11.36 0.47
C ILE A 93 2.13 10.81 1.28
N VAL A 94 2.34 11.29 2.51
CA VAL A 94 3.42 10.80 3.39
C VAL A 94 3.24 9.32 3.72
N ASN A 95 2.03 8.90 4.07
CA ASN A 95 1.73 7.52 4.44
C ASN A 95 1.82 6.57 3.23
N GLU A 96 1.42 7.02 2.04
CA GLU A 96 1.55 6.24 0.82
C GLU A 96 3.01 6.10 0.39
N ALA A 97 3.83 7.14 0.56
CA ALA A 97 5.26 7.07 0.27
C ALA A 97 5.98 6.05 1.19
N GLU A 98 5.57 5.97 2.47
CA GLU A 98 6.05 4.94 3.39
C GLU A 98 5.65 3.53 2.92
N ALA A 99 4.39 3.33 2.53
CA ALA A 99 3.91 2.04 2.02
C ALA A 99 4.61 1.63 0.72
N LEU A 100 4.90 2.59 -0.17
CA LEU A 100 5.68 2.35 -1.38
C LEU A 100 7.10 1.90 -1.05
N ALA A 101 7.77 2.57 -0.12
CA ALA A 101 9.12 2.21 0.31
C ALA A 101 9.15 0.80 0.93
N ALA A 102 8.15 0.45 1.75
CA ALA A 102 8.02 -0.87 2.35
C ALA A 102 7.85 -1.98 1.30
N LEU A 103 6.98 -1.75 0.30
CA LEU A 103 6.79 -2.69 -0.82
C LEU A 103 8.09 -2.86 -1.62
N HIS A 104 8.76 -1.76 -1.96
CA HIS A 104 10.03 -1.80 -2.70
C HIS A 104 11.11 -2.56 -1.92
N ALA A 105 11.14 -2.45 -0.60
CA ALA A 105 12.09 -3.16 0.25
C ALA A 105 11.94 -4.70 0.21
N VAL A 106 10.83 -5.24 -0.32
CA VAL A 106 10.63 -6.69 -0.53
C VAL A 106 11.51 -7.20 -1.69
N ILE A 107 11.69 -6.39 -2.74
CA ILE A 107 12.31 -6.81 -4.02
C ILE A 107 13.71 -7.41 -3.83
N PRO A 108 14.63 -6.85 -3.02
CA PRO A 108 15.95 -7.46 -2.83
C PRO A 108 15.94 -8.86 -2.22
N GLU A 109 14.85 -9.28 -1.56
CA GLU A 109 14.76 -10.54 -0.80
C GLU A 109 14.11 -11.69 -1.57
N THR A 110 13.54 -11.40 -2.75
CA THR A 110 12.78 -12.37 -3.53
C THR A 110 13.67 -13.45 -4.14
N GLY A 111 14.95 -13.17 -4.44
CA GLY A 111 15.87 -14.11 -5.09
C GLY A 111 15.69 -14.16 -6.62
N GLN A 112 16.20 -15.19 -7.30
CA GLN A 112 16.20 -15.29 -8.78
C GLN A 112 15.47 -16.53 -9.32
N GLU A 113 14.69 -17.21 -8.48
CA GLU A 113 13.92 -18.39 -8.91
C GLU A 113 12.68 -17.98 -9.73
N PRO A 114 12.08 -18.84 -10.56
CA PRO A 114 10.86 -18.49 -11.30
C PRO A 114 9.68 -18.04 -10.40
N ARG A 115 9.60 -18.59 -9.19
CA ARG A 115 8.62 -18.16 -8.17
C ARG A 115 8.92 -16.78 -7.58
N SER A 116 10.20 -16.39 -7.58
CA SER A 116 10.70 -15.09 -7.15
C SER A 116 10.32 -14.01 -8.15
N GLU A 117 10.56 -14.24 -9.43
CA GLU A 117 10.15 -13.35 -10.53
C GLU A 117 8.63 -13.09 -10.49
N ALA A 118 7.83 -14.14 -10.26
CA ALA A 118 6.37 -13.99 -10.11
C ALA A 118 5.95 -13.16 -8.88
N LEU A 119 6.76 -13.16 -7.81
CA LEU A 119 6.54 -12.31 -6.64
C LEU A 119 6.98 -10.87 -6.93
N GLU A 120 8.17 -10.67 -7.49
CA GLU A 120 8.68 -9.35 -7.88
C GLU A 120 7.68 -8.62 -8.77
N HIS A 121 7.22 -9.25 -9.86
CA HIS A 121 6.22 -8.65 -10.74
C HIS A 121 4.91 -8.31 -10.04
N ARG A 122 4.51 -9.06 -9.02
CA ARG A 122 3.34 -8.70 -8.22
C ARG A 122 3.61 -7.44 -7.41
N ILE A 123 4.77 -7.38 -6.74
CA ILE A 123 5.18 -6.21 -5.95
C ILE A 123 5.35 -4.98 -6.83
N GLU A 124 5.90 -5.12 -8.04
CA GLU A 124 6.01 -4.03 -9.01
C GLU A 124 4.63 -3.47 -9.41
N HIS A 125 3.65 -4.34 -9.68
CA HIS A 125 2.28 -3.89 -9.96
C HIS A 125 1.64 -3.14 -8.78
N LEU A 126 1.90 -3.60 -7.55
CA LEU A 126 1.44 -2.92 -6.32
C LEU A 126 2.09 -1.54 -6.18
N ILE A 127 3.41 -1.46 -6.39
CA ILE A 127 4.18 -0.21 -6.35
C ILE A 127 3.67 0.76 -7.41
N MET A 128 3.45 0.29 -8.65
CA MET A 128 2.95 1.12 -9.74
C MET A 128 1.58 1.72 -9.40
N ARG A 129 0.64 0.91 -8.93
CA ARG A 129 -0.70 1.38 -8.54
C ARG A 129 -0.62 2.43 -7.42
N LYS A 130 0.23 2.19 -6.42
CA LYS A 130 0.42 3.12 -5.30
C LYS A 130 1.07 4.43 -5.75
N GLN A 131 2.05 4.38 -6.65
CA GLN A 131 2.64 5.57 -7.25
C GLN A 131 1.60 6.40 -8.02
N GLU A 132 0.71 5.75 -8.78
CA GLU A 132 -0.39 6.44 -9.48
C GLU A 132 -1.35 7.16 -8.50
N GLN A 133 -1.61 6.57 -7.33
CA GLN A 133 -2.38 7.23 -6.28
C GLN A 133 -1.63 8.45 -5.73
N VAL A 134 -0.35 8.32 -5.39
CA VAL A 134 0.49 9.42 -4.91
C VAL A 134 0.51 10.57 -5.92
N ASP A 135 0.75 10.28 -7.19
CA ASP A 135 0.78 11.28 -8.27
C ASP A 135 -0.58 11.97 -8.45
N THR A 136 -1.67 11.24 -8.23
CA THR A 136 -3.02 11.81 -8.22
C THR A 136 -3.19 12.79 -7.05
N LEU A 137 -2.78 12.39 -5.85
CA LEU A 137 -2.90 13.24 -4.66
C LEU A 137 -2.03 14.49 -4.78
N ILE A 138 -0.81 14.38 -5.31
CA ILE A 138 0.08 15.51 -5.58
C ILE A 138 -0.58 16.49 -6.56
N ARG A 139 -1.12 16.00 -7.68
CA ARG A 139 -1.85 16.84 -8.65
C ARG A 139 -3.07 17.52 -8.03
N ALA A 140 -3.73 16.89 -7.07
CA ALA A 140 -4.88 17.47 -6.37
C ALA A 140 -4.49 18.62 -5.43
N LEU A 141 -3.22 18.71 -4.99
CA LEU A 141 -2.73 19.79 -4.13
C LEU A 141 -2.36 21.08 -4.88
N GLY A 142 -2.16 21.00 -6.21
CA GLY A 142 -1.72 22.13 -7.05
C GLY A 142 -0.21 22.18 -7.21
#